data_AF-K2R0X1-F1
#
_entry.id   AF-K2R0X1-F1
#
_cell.length_a   1.000
_cell.length_b   1.000
_cell.length_c   1.000
_cell.angle_alpha   90.00
_cell.angle_beta   90.00
_cell.angle_gamma   90.00
#
_symmetry.space_group_name_H-M   'P 1'
#
loop_
_entity.id
_entity.type
_entity.pdbx_description
1 polymer ?
#
loop_
_entity_poly.entity_id
_entity_poly.type
_entity_poly.pdbx_seq_one_letter_code
_entity_poly.pdbx_strand_id
1 'polypeptide(L)'
;MESDDKIRKLKEALKDRNCRIEKHSSVMEITFTQKEDAGWFENIFEDYQRESAVSCLMSMRGPNASQKFVFNVRDMDKFIDLIGKS
;
A
#
# COMPACT_ATOMS: atom_id res chain seq x y z
N MET A 1 15.31 13.25 4.51
CA MET A 1 16.15 12.27 3.79
C MET A 1 15.63 10.84 3.99
N GLU A 2 15.53 10.30 5.21
CA GLU A 2 15.05 8.90 5.42
C GLU A 2 13.65 8.59 4.86
N SER A 3 12.72 9.55 4.96
CA SER A 3 11.35 9.34 4.48
C SER A 3 11.27 9.26 2.95
N ASP A 4 12.20 9.85 2.22
CA ASP A 4 12.18 9.88 0.75
C ASP A 4 12.77 8.60 0.16
N ASP A 5 13.80 8.03 0.79
CA ASP A 5 14.38 6.75 0.38
C ASP A 5 13.40 5.59 0.56
N LYS A 6 12.62 5.58 1.65
CA LYS A 6 11.60 4.55 1.88
C LYS A 6 10.45 4.64 0.87
N ILE A 7 10.04 5.86 0.50
CA ILE A 7 9.05 6.06 -0.57
C ILE A 7 9.59 5.58 -1.91
N ARG A 8 10.88 5.82 -2.21
CA ARG A 8 11.51 5.28 -3.42
C ARG A 8 11.48 3.76 -3.43
N LYS A 9 11.88 3.09 -2.34
CA LYS A 9 11.83 1.62 -2.22
C LYS A 9 10.42 1.07 -2.41
N LEU A 10 9.42 1.71 -1.81
CA LEU A 10 8.02 1.33 -2.00
C LEU A 10 7.57 1.47 -3.46
N LYS A 11 7.94 2.58 -4.12
CA LYS A 11 7.67 2.77 -5.55
C LYS A 11 8.38 1.73 -6.42
N GLU A 12 9.60 1.35 -6.07
CA GLU A 12 10.35 0.30 -6.76
C GLU A 12 9.70 -1.08 -6.58
N ALA A 13 9.25 -1.41 -5.37
CA ALA A 13 8.56 -2.67 -5.07
C ALA A 13 7.21 -2.79 -5.81
N LEU A 14 6.59 -1.65 -6.13
CA LEU A 14 5.29 -1.58 -6.82
C LEU A 14 5.41 -1.12 -8.29
N LYS A 15 6.61 -1.02 -8.84
CA LYS A 15 6.85 -0.45 -10.19
C LYS A 15 6.12 -1.21 -11.30
N ASP A 16 5.96 -2.51 -11.12
CA ASP A 16 5.33 -3.42 -12.10
C ASP A 16 3.81 -3.53 -11.86
N ARG A 17 3.28 -2.81 -10.86
CA ARG A 17 1.86 -2.78 -10.51
C ARG A 17 1.25 -1.47 -11.00
N ASN A 18 0.04 -1.53 -11.54
CA ASN A 18 -0.61 -0.33 -12.09
C ASN A 18 -1.28 0.50 -10.97
N CYS A 19 -0.44 1.10 -10.13
CA CYS A 19 -0.86 1.86 -8.96
C CYS A 19 -0.27 3.28 -8.89
N ARG A 20 -1.01 4.17 -8.24
CA ARG A 20 -0.57 5.51 -7.86
C ARG A 20 -0.28 5.54 -6.37
N ILE A 21 0.87 6.10 -5.99
CA ILE A 21 1.31 6.23 -4.59
C ILE A 21 1.35 7.70 -4.21
N GLU A 22 0.61 8.07 -3.18
CA GLU A 22 0.54 9.43 -2.65
C GLU A 22 0.95 9.46 -1.18
N LYS A 23 1.80 10.42 -0.82
CA LYS A 23 2.21 10.65 0.57
C LYS A 23 1.38 11.80 1.13
N HIS A 24 0.65 11.53 2.20
CA HIS A 24 0.07 12.54 3.07
C HIS A 24 0.89 12.65 4.36
N SER A 25 0.64 13.67 5.18
CA SER A 25 1.48 14.04 6.33
C SER A 25 1.97 12.86 7.17
N SER A 26 1.07 11.93 7.54
CA SER A 26 1.38 10.76 8.38
C SER A 26 0.99 9.42 7.75
N VAL A 27 0.40 9.43 6.56
CA VAL A 27 -0.13 8.23 5.90
C VAL A 27 0.29 8.17 4.43
N MET A 28 0.43 6.96 3.94
CA MET A 28 0.60 6.64 2.53
C MET A 28 -0.74 6.18 1.97
N GLU A 29 -1.11 6.69 0.81
CA GLU A 29 -2.24 6.21 0.01
C GLU A 29 -1.70 5.50 -1.23
N ILE A 30 -2.24 4.32 -1.51
CA ILE A 30 -1.99 3.57 -2.75
C ILE A 30 -3.33 3.32 -3.43
N THR A 31 -3.44 3.78 -4.66
CA THR A 31 -4.62 3.59 -5.50
C THR A 31 -4.29 2.67 -6.65
N PHE A 32 -4.95 1.52 -6.74
CA PHE A 32 -4.83 0.61 -7.87
C PHE A 32 -5.89 0.92 -8.92
N THR A 33 -5.47 0.88 -10.19
CA THR A 33 -6.37 1.05 -11.33
C THR A 33 -6.91 -0.30 -11.86
N GLN A 34 -6.18 -1.38 -11.60
CA GLN A 34 -6.56 -2.74 -11.99
C GLN A 34 -7.01 -3.56 -10.78
N LYS A 35 -8.12 -4.28 -10.94
CA LYS A 35 -8.70 -5.14 -9.90
C LYS A 35 -7.77 -6.31 -9.52
N GLU A 36 -7.00 -6.83 -10.47
CA GLU A 36 -6.06 -7.94 -10.22
C GLU A 36 -4.92 -7.50 -9.30
N ASP A 37 -4.26 -6.38 -9.62
CA ASP A 37 -3.22 -5.81 -8.76
C ASP A 37 -3.76 -5.44 -7.39
N ALA A 38 -4.98 -4.89 -7.35
CA ALA A 38 -5.65 -4.57 -6.10
C ALA A 38 -5.98 -5.80 -5.26
N GLY A 39 -6.42 -6.91 -5.86
CA GLY A 39 -6.71 -8.16 -5.17
C GLY A 39 -5.44 -8.86 -4.67
N TRP A 40 -4.35 -8.83 -5.47
CA TRP A 40 -3.03 -9.26 -5.01
C TRP A 40 -2.59 -8.48 -3.77
N PHE A 41 -2.74 -7.16 -3.83
CA PHE A 41 -2.38 -6.27 -2.73
C PHE A 41 -3.28 -6.50 -1.50
N GLU A 42 -4.58 -6.67 -1.70
CA GLU A 42 -5.55 -6.98 -0.64
C GLU A 42 -5.15 -8.25 0.13
N ASN A 43 -4.69 -9.31 -0.55
CA ASN A 43 -4.20 -10.53 0.11
C ASN A 43 -2.97 -10.26 1.00
N ILE A 44 -1.98 -9.51 0.49
CA ILE A 44 -0.78 -9.12 1.28
C ILE A 44 -1.19 -8.28 2.50
N PHE A 45 -2.19 -7.42 2.33
CA PHE A 45 -2.70 -6.57 3.41
C PHE A 45 -3.50 -7.32 4.45
N GLU A 46 -4.28 -8.33 4.07
CA GLU A 46 -5.00 -9.17 5.02
C GLU A 46 -4.03 -9.88 5.97
N ASP A 47 -2.91 -10.38 5.45
CA ASP A 47 -1.84 -10.95 6.27
C ASP A 47 -1.23 -9.89 7.20
N TYR A 48 -1.00 -8.68 6.69
CA TYR A 48 -0.52 -7.56 7.51
C TYR A 48 -1.49 -7.14 8.62
N GLN A 49 -2.80 -7.08 8.35
CA GLN A 49 -3.81 -6.69 9.34
C GLN A 49 -3.91 -7.70 10.48
N ARG A 50 -3.71 -8.99 10.21
CA ARG A 50 -3.65 -10.01 11.26
C ARG A 50 -2.45 -9.81 12.18
N GLU A 51 -1.34 -9.30 11.67
CA GLU A 51 -0.12 -9.04 12.45
C GLU A 51 -0.09 -7.64 13.09
N SER A 52 -0.80 -6.66 12.53
CA SER A 52 -0.72 -5.25 12.91
C SER A 52 -2.12 -4.64 13.10
N ALA A 53 -2.59 -4.65 14.35
CA ALA A 53 -3.91 -4.17 14.78
C ALA A 53 -4.17 -2.65 14.60
N VAL A 54 -3.33 -1.93 13.85
CA VAL A 54 -3.30 -0.45 13.78
C VAL A 54 -3.59 0.09 12.38
N SER A 55 -3.70 -0.76 11.36
CA SER A 55 -3.93 -0.29 9.99
C SER A 55 -5.42 -0.06 9.71
N CYS A 56 -5.89 1.18 9.89
CA CYS A 56 -7.21 1.63 9.44
C CYS A 56 -7.28 1.55 7.91
N LEU A 57 -7.69 0.40 7.39
CA LEU A 57 -7.86 0.14 5.97
C LEU A 57 -9.28 0.53 5.56
N MET A 58 -9.39 1.47 4.62
CA MET A 58 -10.65 1.88 4.03
C MET A 58 -10.62 1.55 2.55
N SER A 59 -11.13 0.37 2.19
CA SER A 59 -11.40 0.00 0.80
C SER A 59 -12.61 0.81 0.31
N MET A 60 -12.37 1.98 -0.25
CA MET A 60 -13.43 2.78 -0.86
C MET A 60 -13.64 2.33 -2.31
N ARG A 61 -14.77 1.64 -2.56
CA ARG A 61 -15.22 1.36 -3.93
C ARG A 61 -15.83 2.63 -4.52
N GLY A 62 -15.00 3.44 -5.17
CA GLY A 62 -15.48 4.56 -5.98
C GLY A 62 -16.18 4.09 -7.27
N PRO A 63 -16.91 4.98 -7.98
CA PRO A 63 -17.66 4.65 -9.19
C PRO A 63 -16.82 4.08 -10.36
N ASN A 64 -15.49 4.10 -10.26
CA ASN A 64 -14.54 3.60 -11.27
C ASN A 64 -13.65 2.44 -10.80
N ALA A 65 -14.04 1.66 -9.79
CA ALA A 65 -13.32 0.45 -9.34
C ALA A 65 -11.86 0.67 -8.88
N SER A 66 -11.46 1.91 -8.56
CA SER A 66 -10.16 2.18 -7.96
C SER A 66 -10.16 1.70 -6.51
N GLN A 67 -9.40 0.65 -6.21
CA GLN A 67 -9.22 0.16 -4.84
C GLN A 67 -8.11 0.99 -4.19
N LYS A 68 -8.50 1.73 -3.15
CA LYS A 68 -7.61 2.59 -2.37
C LYS A 68 -7.23 1.89 -1.08
N PHE A 69 -5.95 2.00 -0.74
CA PHE A 69 -5.36 1.44 0.47
C PHE A 69 -4.57 2.54 1.17
N VAL A 70 -4.79 2.67 2.49
CA VAL A 70 -4.14 3.71 3.29
C VAL A 70 -3.47 3.05 4.49
N PHE A 71 -2.22 3.42 4.76
CA PHE A 71 -1.46 2.91 5.90
C PHE A 71 -0.53 3.99 6.46
N ASN A 72 -0.04 3.81 7.69
CA ASN A 72 0.82 4.79 8.35
C ASN A 72 2.24 4.77 7.75
N VAL A 73 2.85 5.94 7.56
CA VAL A 73 4.25 6.07 7.09
C VAL A 73 5.21 5.31 8.03
N ARG A 74 4.88 5.19 9.32
CA ARG A 74 5.67 4.42 10.30
C ARG A 74 5.75 2.93 10.00
N ASP A 75 4.76 2.39 9.30
CA ASP A 75 4.65 0.97 8.99
C ASP A 75 5.26 0.62 7.62
N MET A 76 5.79 1.62 6.90
CA MET A 76 6.30 1.47 5.55
C MET A 76 7.42 0.44 5.41
N ASP A 77 8.30 0.30 6.41
CA ASP A 77 9.37 -0.71 6.36
C ASP A 77 8.81 -2.13 6.40
N LYS A 78 7.88 -2.41 7.32
CA LYS A 78 7.18 -3.70 7.39
C LYS A 78 6.41 -3.97 6.09
N PHE A 79 5.84 -2.91 5.54
CA PHE A 79 5.04 -3.02 4.33
C PHE A 79 5.89 -3.37 3.10
N ILE A 80 7.06 -2.72 2.93
CA ILE A 80 8.03 -3.05 1.89
C ILE A 80 8.53 -4.50 2.05
N ASP A 81 8.81 -4.93 3.28
CA ASP A 81 9.27 -6.30 3.56
C ASP A 81 8.21 -7.35 3.20
N LEU A 82 6.92 -7.06 3.42
CA LEU A 82 5.83 -7.95 3.04
C LEU A 82 5.65 -8.05 1.53
N ILE A 83 5.74 -6.92 0.81
CA ILE A 83 5.73 -6.94 -0.66
C ILE A 83 6.91 -7.76 -1.19
N GLY A 84 8.10 -7.60 -0.61
CA GLY A 84 9.29 -8.33 -1.05
C GLY A 84 9.27 -9.85 -0.78
N LYS A 85 8.34 -10.33 0.06
CA LYS A 85 8.15 -11.77 0.37
C LYS A 85 7.02 -12.42 -0.43
N SER A 86 6.17 -11.63 -1.10
CA SER A 86 5.07 -12.10 -1.95
C SER A 86 5.49 -12.30 -3.40
#